data_AF-A0A8T4ZXX2-F1
#
_entry.id   AF-A0A8T4ZXX2-F1
#
_cell.length_a   1.000
_cell.length_b   1.000
_cell.length_c   1.000
_cell.angle_alpha   90.00
_cell.angle_beta   90.00
_cell.angle_gamma   90.00
#
_symmetry.space_group_name_H-M   'P 1'
#
loop_
_entity.id
_entity.type
_entity.pdbx_description
1 polymer ?
#
loop_
_entity_poly.entity_id
_entity_poly.type
_entity_poly.pdbx_seq_one_letter_code
_entity_poly.pdbx_strand_id
1 'polypeptide(L)' 'MPERMFEPAKKGFRKDKVPPADALIKDYYKLRGWNEKGTPTKQKIIELGLEKPA' A
#
# COMPACT_ATOMS: atom_id res chain seq x y z
N MET A 1 -7.40 -5.36 2.90
CA MET A 1 -6.83 -6.57 3.56
C MET A 1 -7.87 -7.14 4.51
N PRO A 2 -7.89 -8.46 4.76
CA PRO A 2 -8.75 -9.06 5.78
C PRO A 2 -8.43 -8.52 7.17
N GLU A 3 -9.45 -8.22 7.98
CA GLU A 3 -9.29 -7.63 9.32
C GLU A 3 -8.45 -8.52 10.26
N ARG A 4 -8.54 -9.85 10.09
CA ARG A 4 -7.75 -10.83 10.84
C ARG A 4 -6.23 -10.61 10.78
N MET A 5 -5.72 -9.96 9.73
CA MET A 5 -4.29 -9.67 9.60
C MET A 5 -3.80 -8.61 10.59
N PHE A 6 -4.72 -7.85 11.19
CA PHE A 6 -4.44 -6.85 12.20
C PHE A 6 -4.60 -7.39 13.63
N GLU A 7 -5.03 -8.64 13.78
CA GLU A 7 -5.08 -9.31 15.07
C GLU A 7 -3.68 -9.81 15.44
N PRO A 8 -3.20 -9.56 16.67
CA PRO A 8 -1.91 -10.05 17.12
C PRO A 8 -1.90 -11.59 17.17
N ALA A 9 -0.77 -12.18 16.77
CA ALA A 9 -0.60 -13.63 16.89
C ALA A 9 -0.59 -14.04 18.37
N LYS A 10 -1.30 -15.12 18.70
CA LYS A 10 -1.41 -15.61 20.09
C LYS A 10 -0.14 -16.33 20.58
N LYS A 11 0.67 -16.89 19.66
CA LYS A 11 1.88 -17.68 19.94
C LYS A 11 2.90 -17.58 18.79
N GLY A 12 4.13 -18.02 19.03
CA GLY A 12 5.21 -18.07 18.03
C GLY A 12 6.05 -16.78 17.94
N PHE A 13 6.93 -16.70 16.94
CA PHE A 13 7.90 -15.61 16.77
C PHE A 13 7.27 -14.20 16.64
N ARG A 14 6.03 -14.14 16.14
CA ARG A 14 5.27 -12.90 15.96
C ARG A 14 4.22 -12.67 17.06
N LYS A 15 4.31 -13.37 18.19
CA LYS A 15 3.37 -13.21 19.29
C LYS A 15 3.25 -11.74 19.69
N ASP A 16 2.01 -11.27 19.90
CA ASP A 16 1.68 -9.88 20.30
C ASP A 16 2.10 -8.79 19.30
N LYS A 17 2.50 -9.16 18.08
CA LYS A 17 2.93 -8.21 17.04
C LYS A 17 1.93 -8.15 15.90
N VAL A 18 1.60 -6.92 15.50
CA VAL A 18 0.78 -6.60 14.33
C VAL A 18 1.66 -5.90 13.29
N PRO A 19 1.56 -6.22 12.00
CA PRO A 19 2.31 -5.50 10.97
C PRO A 19 1.87 -4.03 10.89
N PRO A 20 2.80 -3.07 10.73
CA PRO A 20 2.48 -1.65 10.55
C PRO A 20 2.01 -1.37 9.12
N ALA A 21 0.89 -1.99 8.71
CA ALA A 21 0.46 -1.99 7.32
C ALA A 21 0.18 -0.58 6.77
N ASP A 22 -0.41 0.31 7.57
CA ASP A 22 -0.68 1.70 7.16
C ASP A 22 0.59 2.46 6.77
N ALA A 23 1.66 2.33 7.56
CA ALA A 23 2.94 2.97 7.26
C ALA A 23 3.54 2.41 5.96
N LEU A 24 3.55 1.07 5.84
CA LEU A 24 4.09 0.38 4.68
C LEU A 24 3.35 0.72 3.38
N ILE A 25 2.02 0.85 3.44
CA ILE A 25 1.20 1.22 2.27
C ILE A 25 1.48 2.67 1.86
N LYS A 26 1.60 3.59 2.82
CA LYS A 26 1.94 4.99 2.52
C LYS A 26 3.30 5.11 1.86
N ASP A 27 4.30 4.39 2.37
CA ASP A 27 5.65 4.39 1.79
C ASP A 27 5.64 3.76 0.40
N TYR A 28 4.89 2.67 0.20
CA TYR A 28 4.70 2.06 -1.11
C TYR A 28 4.11 3.04 -2.12
N TYR A 29 3.05 3.78 -1.77
CA TYR A 29 2.45 4.76 -2.68
C TYR A 29 3.42 5.90 -3.02
N LYS A 30 4.17 6.41 -2.04
CA LYS A 30 5.18 7.45 -2.29
C LYS A 30 6.25 6.98 -3.28
N LEU A 31 6.81 5.80 -3.06
CA LEU A 31 7.84 5.23 -3.94
C LEU A 31 7.33 5.01 -5.36
N ARG A 32 6.04 4.69 -5.51
CA ARG A 32 5.42 4.42 -6.80
C ARG A 32 4.92 5.65 -7.54
N GLY A 33 5.02 6.84 -6.94
CA GLY A 33 4.44 8.08 -7.49
C GLY A 33 2.91 8.08 -7.46
N TRP A 34 2.32 7.42 -6.47
CA TRP A 34 0.88 7.33 -6.23
C TRP A 34 0.47 8.31 -5.13
N ASN A 35 -0.79 8.74 -5.17
CA ASN A 35 -1.36 9.55 -4.11
C ASN A 35 -1.71 8.68 -2.88
N GLU A 36 -2.02 9.33 -1.75
CA GLU A 36 -2.40 8.65 -0.51
C GLU A 36 -3.70 7.83 -0.63
N LYS A 37 -4.49 8.05 -1.67
CA LYS A 37 -5.69 7.27 -1.99
C LYS A 37 -5.39 6.02 -2.83
N GLY A 38 -4.11 5.72 -3.09
CA GLY A 38 -3.70 4.54 -3.86
C GLY A 38 -3.94 4.67 -5.37
N THR A 39 -4.04 5.90 -5.89
CA THR A 39 -4.19 6.16 -7.33
C THR A 39 -2.87 6.71 -7.89
N PRO A 40 -2.40 6.22 -9.04
CA PRO A 40 -1.29 6.85 -9.76
C PRO A 40 -1.54 8.33 -9.99
N THR A 41 -0.51 9.16 -9.79
CA THR A 41 -0.57 10.57 -10.18
C THR A 41 -0.63 10.71 -11.69
N LYS A 42 -1.16 11.83 -12.20
CA LYS A 42 -1.19 12.11 -13.64
C LYS A 42 0.19 12.01 -14.29
N GLN A 43 1.22 12.51 -13.59
CA GLN A 43 2.62 12.39 -14.01
C GLN A 43 3.02 10.92 -14.22
N LYS A 44 2.69 10.05 -13.26
CA LYS A 44 3.00 8.62 -13.35
C LYS A 44 2.21 7.90 -14.46
N ILE A 45 0.98 8.34 -14.74
CA ILE A 45 0.17 7.79 -15.84
C ILE A 45 0.79 8.12 -17.20
N ILE A 46 1.21 9.38 -17.39
CA ILE A 46 1.91 9.84 -18.61
C ILE A 46 3.26 9.12 -18.76
N GLU A 47 4.05 9.04 -17.69
CA GLU A 47 5.34 8.33 -17.67
C GLU A 47 5.19 6.86 -18.11
N LEU A 48 4.08 6.22 -17.73
CA LEU A 48 3.80 4.83 -18.06
C LEU A 48 3.04 4.64 -19.39
N GLY A 49 2.68 5.72 -20.09
CA GLY A 49 1.90 5.65 -21.33
C GLY A 49 0.50 5.05 -21.15
N LEU A 50 -0.08 5.14 -19.95
CA LEU A 50 -1.39 4.58 -19.59
C LEU A 50 -2.55 5.56 -19.86
N GLU A 51 -2.32 6.54 -20.72
CA GLU A 51 -3.32 7.50 -21.15
C GLU A 51 -4.42 6.71 -21.89
N LYS A 52 -5.69 6.89 -21.49
CA LYS A 52 -6.79 6.19 -22.16
C LYS A 52 -6.74 6.54 -23.65
N PRO A 53 -6.75 5.54 -24.57
CA PRO A 53 -7.04 5.83 -25.96
C PRO A 53 -8.44 6.44 -26.02
N ALA A 54 -8.55 7.54 -26.78
CA ALA A 54 -9.78 8.28 -27.01
C ALA A 54 -10.86 7.42 -27.67
#